data_AF-A0A3N1XPK0-F1
#
_entry.id   AF-A0A3N1XPK0-F1
#
_cell.length_a   1.000
_cell.length_b   1.000
_cell.length_c   1.000
_cell.angle_alpha   90.00
_cell.angle_beta   90.00
_cell.angle_gamma   90.00
#
_symmetry.space_group_name_H-M   'P 1'
#
loop_
_entity.id
_entity.type
_entity.pdbx_description
1 polymer ?
#
loop_
_entity_poly.entity_id
_entity_poly.type
_entity_poly.pdbx_seq_one_letter_code
_entity_poly.pdbx_strand_id
1 'polypeptide(L)'
;MKASNMGLIFAFVFICAAAIIDTKFNTLSAISNLQIQYNHGVDNAIEAAMDRLVEVDDGLEKKINKDEAIKCFYDSLSINFGVMDNRDLKNKLAGYVPVVAVILDDGFYVYHDKEKVVNNEKIVVKEFSKKYPYQYFDQNITYYFTLMDYVRLIDNTSEEFYEGDYHDLAKLFPQGIMNDEREYDRIRRTCIINTLTDTIEMYINEHNKIAYHYGIQYHFALPYIEREDWYRTIDDISMIAFFQGYPYGNKILGTYNRFALAGARIRKGENLEQK
;
A
#
# COMPACT_ATOMS: atom_id res chain seq x y z
N MET A 1 43.11 -32.41 36.00
CA MET A 1 42.08 -33.19 35.27
C MET A 1 42.76 -34.03 34.21
N LYS A 2 42.41 -35.32 34.04
CA LYS A 2 42.91 -36.13 32.92
C LYS A 2 42.38 -35.57 31.59
N ALA A 3 43.18 -35.57 30.52
CA ALA A 3 42.77 -35.09 29.19
C ALA A 3 41.44 -35.72 28.72
N SER A 4 41.20 -36.99 29.08
CA SER A 4 39.95 -37.71 28.82
C SER A 4 38.71 -37.05 29.43
N ASN A 5 38.81 -36.43 30.62
CA ASN A 5 37.67 -35.78 31.27
C ASN A 5 37.36 -34.43 30.61
N MET A 6 38.38 -33.75 30.08
CA MET A 6 38.22 -32.48 29.37
C MET A 6 37.57 -32.69 27.99
N GLY A 7 37.91 -33.79 27.30
CA GLY A 7 37.27 -34.18 26.04
C GLY A 7 35.79 -34.54 26.19
N LEU A 8 35.39 -35.21 27.28
CA LEU A 8 33.98 -35.53 27.57
C LEU A 8 33.14 -34.27 27.85
N ILE A 9 33.67 -33.33 28.63
CA ILE A 9 32.99 -32.05 28.88
C ILE A 9 32.84 -31.27 27.58
N PHE A 10 33.88 -31.23 26.74
CA PHE A 10 33.81 -30.58 25.44
C PHE A 10 32.75 -31.22 24.52
N ALA A 11 32.71 -32.55 24.44
CA ALA A 11 31.71 -33.26 23.65
C ALA A 11 30.27 -32.99 24.12
N PHE A 12 30.05 -32.96 25.44
CA PHE A 12 28.74 -32.62 25.99
C PHE A 12 28.32 -31.19 25.65
N VAL A 13 29.22 -30.22 25.86
CA VAL A 13 28.98 -28.82 25.48
C VAL A 13 28.72 -28.69 23.98
N PHE A 14 29.46 -29.42 23.14
CA PHE A 14 29.29 -29.42 21.69
C PHE A 14 27.93 -29.99 21.27
N ILE A 15 27.49 -31.10 21.86
CA ILE A 15 26.18 -31.70 21.56
C ILE A 15 25.05 -30.75 21.96
N CYS A 16 25.13 -30.14 23.15
CA CYS A 16 24.14 -29.15 23.59
C CYS A 16 24.10 -27.93 22.65
N ALA A 17 25.26 -27.42 22.23
CA ALA A 17 25.34 -26.31 21.29
C ALA A 17 24.77 -26.69 19.90
N ALA A 18 25.10 -27.88 19.39
CA ALA A 18 24.60 -28.38 18.12
C ALA A 18 23.07 -28.53 18.11
N ALA A 19 22.49 -29.06 19.20
CA ALA A 19 21.04 -29.18 19.33
C ALA A 19 20.33 -27.81 19.35
N ILE A 20 20.92 -26.80 20.00
CA ILE A 20 20.38 -25.43 20.01
C ILE A 20 20.46 -24.81 18.61
N ILE A 21 21.54 -25.06 17.86
CA ILE A 21 21.71 -24.53 16.50
C ILE A 21 20.70 -25.20 15.55
N ASP A 22 20.53 -26.51 15.63
CA ASP A 22 19.61 -27.26 14.77
C ASP A 22 18.14 -26.82 14.99
N THR A 23 17.72 -26.68 16.25
CA THR A 23 16.36 -26.16 16.55
C THR A 23 16.15 -24.74 16.02
N LYS A 24 17.14 -23.86 16.14
CA LYS A 24 17.11 -22.51 15.56
C LYS A 24 17.06 -22.54 14.04
N PHE A 25 17.82 -23.42 13.40
CA PHE A 25 17.84 -23.57 11.94
C PHE A 25 16.49 -24.05 11.39
N ASN A 26 15.89 -25.05 12.04
CA ASN A 26 14.56 -25.54 11.68
C ASN A 26 13.48 -24.45 11.87
N THR A 27 13.56 -23.69 12.96
CA THR A 27 12.66 -22.55 13.22
C THR A 27 12.81 -21.46 12.16
N LEU A 28 14.04 -21.10 11.80
CA LEU A 28 14.32 -20.10 10.77
C LEU A 28 13.78 -20.54 9.40
N SER A 29 13.96 -21.82 9.06
CA SER A 29 13.43 -22.40 7.83
C SER A 29 11.90 -22.36 7.77
N ALA A 30 11.22 -22.66 8.88
CA ALA A 30 9.77 -22.55 8.97
C ALA A 30 9.27 -21.11 8.81
N ILE A 31 9.93 -20.13 9.45
CA ILE A 31 9.61 -18.71 9.29
C ILE A 31 9.81 -18.27 7.84
N SER A 32 10.91 -18.66 7.21
CA SER A 32 11.20 -18.33 5.81
C SER A 32 10.12 -18.87 4.86
N ASN A 33 9.68 -20.12 5.06
CA ASN A 33 8.60 -20.70 4.28
C ASN A 33 7.26 -19.97 4.47
N LEU A 34 6.90 -19.63 5.71
CA LEU A 34 5.70 -18.84 6.00
C LEU A 34 5.77 -17.46 5.38
N GLN A 35 6.92 -16.80 5.44
CA GLN A 35 7.12 -15.49 4.83
C GLN A 35 6.90 -15.54 3.32
N ILE A 36 7.43 -16.57 2.63
CA ILE A 36 7.18 -16.77 1.19
C ILE A 36 5.69 -16.96 0.91
N GLN A 37 5.01 -17.81 1.69
CA GLN A 37 3.56 -18.05 1.53
C GLN A 37 2.74 -16.77 1.75
N TYR A 38 3.04 -16.02 2.81
CA TYR A 38 2.34 -14.78 3.12
C TYR A 38 2.65 -13.69 2.09
N ASN A 39 3.88 -13.61 1.57
CA ASN A 39 4.23 -12.69 0.49
C ASN A 39 3.34 -12.94 -0.73
N HIS A 40 3.31 -14.20 -1.20
CA HIS A 40 2.45 -14.59 -2.31
C HIS A 40 0.97 -14.30 -2.02
N GLY A 41 0.50 -14.56 -0.80
CA GLY A 41 -0.89 -14.33 -0.45
C GLY A 41 -1.31 -12.86 -0.52
N VAL A 42 -0.45 -11.94 -0.07
CA VAL A 42 -0.73 -10.50 -0.13
C VAL A 42 -0.54 -9.96 -1.56
N ASP A 43 0.49 -10.41 -2.28
CA ASP A 43 0.75 -9.99 -3.67
C ASP A 43 -0.39 -10.44 -4.60
N ASN A 44 -0.82 -11.70 -4.52
CA ASN A 44 -1.95 -12.22 -5.29
C ASN A 44 -3.26 -11.47 -4.97
N ALA A 45 -3.43 -11.03 -3.72
CA ALA A 45 -4.61 -10.28 -3.32
C ALA A 45 -4.66 -8.90 -3.97
N ILE A 46 -3.54 -8.19 -4.03
CA ILE A 46 -3.50 -6.87 -4.65
C ILE A 46 -3.54 -6.91 -6.17
N GLU A 47 -2.93 -7.92 -6.79
CA GLU A 47 -3.04 -8.15 -8.24
C GLU A 47 -4.48 -8.44 -8.65
N ALA A 48 -5.18 -9.34 -7.94
CA ALA A 48 -6.58 -9.64 -8.21
C ALA A 48 -7.49 -8.41 -8.06
N ALA A 49 -7.19 -7.54 -7.09
CA ALA A 49 -7.91 -6.29 -6.90
C ALA A 49 -7.70 -5.31 -8.07
N MET A 50 -6.46 -5.20 -8.57
CA MET A 50 -6.13 -4.33 -9.69
C MET A 50 -6.86 -4.71 -10.98
N ASP A 51 -7.02 -6.00 -11.25
CA ASP A 51 -7.81 -6.48 -12.39
C ASP A 51 -9.28 -6.03 -12.35
N ARG A 52 -9.81 -5.73 -11.15
CA ARG A 52 -11.18 -5.24 -10.94
C ARG A 52 -11.27 -3.73 -10.82
N LEU A 53 -10.15 -3.05 -10.59
CA LEU A 53 -10.13 -1.59 -10.41
C LEU A 53 -10.45 -0.86 -11.72
N VAL A 54 -9.95 -1.38 -12.84
CA VAL A 54 -10.10 -0.78 -14.16
C VAL A 54 -11.07 -1.63 -14.99
N GLU A 55 -12.34 -1.23 -15.05
CA GLU A 55 -13.26 -1.78 -16.05
C GLU A 55 -13.04 -1.02 -17.37
N VAL A 56 -12.52 -1.71 -18.38
CA VAL A 56 -12.54 -1.24 -19.76
C VAL A 56 -13.96 -1.50 -20.29
N ASP A 57 -14.79 -0.46 -20.30
CA ASP A 57 -16.03 -0.46 -21.06
C ASP A 57 -15.85 0.42 -22.31
N ASP A 58 -16.51 0.02 -23.38
CA ASP A 58 -16.27 0.46 -24.76
C ASP A 58 -16.28 2.01 -24.90
N GLY A 59 -15.17 2.56 -25.39
CA GLY A 59 -15.18 3.79 -26.18
C GLY A 59 -14.56 5.05 -25.57
N LEU A 60 -15.02 5.56 -24.42
CA LEU A 60 -14.67 6.95 -24.04
C LEU A 60 -14.52 7.28 -22.54
N GLU A 61 -14.97 6.44 -21.60
CA GLU A 61 -14.84 6.73 -20.16
C GLU A 61 -14.32 5.52 -19.35
N LYS A 62 -13.13 5.64 -18.77
CA LYS A 62 -12.61 4.65 -17.81
C LYS A 62 -13.42 4.74 -16.51
N LYS A 63 -14.29 3.77 -16.26
CA LYS A 63 -15.01 3.68 -14.99
C LYS A 63 -14.15 2.93 -13.97
N ILE A 64 -13.83 3.63 -12.87
CA ILE A 64 -13.04 3.05 -11.77
C ILE A 64 -13.98 2.35 -10.79
N ASN A 65 -13.78 1.05 -10.58
CA ASN A 65 -14.59 0.21 -9.69
C ASN A 65 -13.84 -0.11 -8.38
N LYS A 66 -13.49 0.94 -7.61
CA LYS A 66 -12.74 0.84 -6.36
C LYS A 66 -13.41 -0.08 -5.31
N ASP A 67 -14.74 -0.10 -5.28
CA ASP A 67 -15.51 -0.90 -4.32
C ASP A 67 -15.40 -2.40 -4.63
N GLU A 68 -15.50 -2.80 -5.90
CA GLU A 68 -15.27 -4.19 -6.30
C GLU A 68 -13.79 -4.58 -6.17
N ALA A 69 -12.85 -3.67 -6.44
CA ALA A 69 -11.42 -3.90 -6.24
C ALA A 69 -11.09 -4.24 -4.78
N ILE A 70 -11.59 -3.46 -3.82
CA ILE A 70 -11.38 -3.73 -2.39
C ILE A 70 -12.05 -5.04 -1.95
N LYS A 71 -13.26 -5.33 -2.45
CA LYS A 71 -13.91 -6.61 -2.17
C LYS A 71 -13.07 -7.78 -2.68
N CYS A 72 -12.59 -7.69 -3.93
CA CYS A 72 -11.73 -8.70 -4.54
C CYS A 72 -10.41 -8.86 -3.79
N PHE A 73 -9.80 -7.76 -3.32
CA PHE A 73 -8.63 -7.78 -2.44
C PHE A 73 -8.88 -8.64 -1.19
N TYR A 74 -9.92 -8.34 -0.41
CA TYR A 74 -10.18 -9.06 0.83
C TYR A 74 -10.62 -10.51 0.62
N ASP A 75 -11.36 -10.81 -0.46
CA ASP A 75 -11.73 -12.18 -0.79
C ASP A 75 -10.50 -13.00 -1.22
N SER A 76 -9.65 -12.46 -2.10
CA SER A 76 -8.39 -13.11 -2.49
C SER A 76 -7.45 -13.29 -1.30
N LEU A 77 -7.32 -12.27 -0.45
CA LEU A 77 -6.54 -12.36 0.80
C LEU A 77 -7.09 -13.47 1.70
N SER A 78 -8.41 -13.54 1.87
CA SER A 78 -9.06 -14.56 2.70
C SER A 78 -8.87 -15.99 2.15
N ILE A 79 -8.88 -16.14 0.82
CA ILE A 79 -8.60 -17.41 0.14
C ILE A 79 -7.14 -17.83 0.37
N ASN A 80 -6.19 -16.92 0.12
CA ASN A 80 -4.76 -17.22 0.26
C ASN A 80 -4.36 -17.57 1.70
N PHE A 81 -5.04 -17.00 2.69
CA PHE A 81 -4.80 -17.31 4.12
C PHE A 81 -5.72 -18.42 4.67
N GLY A 82 -6.56 -19.04 3.84
CA GLY A 82 -7.40 -20.19 4.22
C GLY A 82 -8.51 -19.85 5.22
N VAL A 83 -9.00 -18.61 5.23
CA VAL A 83 -10.02 -18.13 6.19
C VAL A 83 -11.37 -17.79 5.55
N MET A 84 -11.54 -18.03 4.24
CA MET A 84 -12.72 -17.62 3.47
C MET A 84 -14.06 -18.09 4.07
N ASP A 85 -14.10 -19.31 4.62
CA ASP A 85 -15.32 -19.90 5.17
C ASP A 85 -15.62 -19.47 6.62
N ASN A 86 -14.76 -18.67 7.24
CA ASN A 86 -14.90 -18.25 8.63
C ASN A 86 -14.92 -16.72 8.77
N ARG A 87 -16.12 -16.17 9.02
CA ARG A 87 -16.35 -14.72 9.14
C ARG A 87 -15.47 -14.07 10.21
N ASP A 88 -15.29 -14.69 11.37
CA ASP A 88 -14.50 -14.12 12.46
C ASP A 88 -13.02 -14.07 12.10
N LEU A 89 -12.52 -15.10 11.42
CA LEU A 89 -11.14 -15.12 10.93
C LEU A 89 -10.92 -14.13 9.77
N LYS A 90 -11.89 -13.96 8.86
CA LYS A 90 -11.85 -12.88 7.84
C LYS A 90 -11.75 -11.50 8.49
N ASN A 91 -12.57 -11.23 9.49
CA ASN A 91 -12.57 -9.95 10.20
C ASN A 91 -11.24 -9.72 10.94
N LYS A 92 -10.70 -10.75 11.60
CA LYS A 92 -9.36 -10.68 12.21
C LYS A 92 -8.28 -10.43 11.17
N LEU A 93 -8.33 -11.12 10.03
CA LEU A 93 -7.37 -10.95 8.94
C LEU A 93 -7.40 -9.52 8.40
N ALA A 94 -8.59 -8.96 8.20
CA ALA A 94 -8.76 -7.58 7.75
C ALA A 94 -8.23 -6.55 8.75
N GLY A 95 -8.21 -6.87 10.05
CA GLY A 95 -7.60 -6.05 11.10
C GLY A 95 -6.08 -5.93 10.98
N TYR A 96 -5.40 -6.83 10.27
CA TYR A 96 -3.98 -6.70 9.95
C TYR A 96 -3.70 -5.83 8.72
N VAL A 97 -4.76 -5.31 8.08
CA VAL A 97 -4.67 -4.36 6.96
C VAL A 97 -5.12 -2.99 7.44
N PRO A 98 -4.23 -2.13 7.98
CA PRO A 98 -4.61 -0.79 8.43
C PRO A 98 -5.15 0.08 7.29
N VAL A 99 -4.49 0.03 6.13
CA VAL A 99 -4.75 0.93 5.00
C VAL A 99 -4.57 0.20 3.67
N VAL A 100 -5.47 0.49 2.73
CA VAL A 100 -5.29 0.26 1.30
C VAL A 100 -5.50 1.58 0.56
N ALA A 101 -4.53 2.03 -0.24
CA ALA A 101 -4.69 3.23 -1.06
C ALA A 101 -4.89 2.86 -2.53
N VAL A 102 -5.89 3.50 -3.14
CA VAL A 102 -6.24 3.38 -4.57
C VAL A 102 -5.84 4.69 -5.25
N ILE A 103 -4.84 4.62 -6.11
CA ILE A 103 -4.13 5.75 -6.70
C ILE A 103 -4.62 5.89 -8.13
N LEU A 104 -5.18 7.05 -8.46
CA LEU A 104 -5.75 7.37 -9.77
C LEU A 104 -4.98 8.52 -10.39
N ASP A 105 -5.31 8.83 -11.64
CA ASP A 105 -4.63 9.88 -12.41
C ASP A 105 -4.59 11.23 -11.68
N ASP A 106 -5.72 11.69 -11.12
CA ASP A 106 -5.87 13.03 -10.56
C ASP A 106 -6.07 13.05 -9.02
N GLY A 107 -5.69 11.97 -8.35
CA GLY A 107 -5.75 11.87 -6.89
C GLY A 107 -5.93 10.43 -6.42
N PHE A 108 -6.15 10.23 -5.14
CA PHE A 108 -6.27 8.89 -4.56
C PHE A 108 -7.35 8.79 -3.48
N TYR A 109 -7.76 7.56 -3.22
CA TYR A 109 -8.64 7.19 -2.11
C TYR A 109 -7.89 6.31 -1.12
N VAL A 110 -8.23 6.42 0.16
CA VAL A 110 -7.72 5.54 1.20
C VAL A 110 -8.87 4.75 1.79
N TYR A 111 -8.78 3.43 1.75
CA TYR A 111 -9.67 2.52 2.47
C TYR A 111 -9.08 2.25 3.85
N HIS A 112 -9.80 2.66 4.90
CA HIS A 112 -9.28 2.69 6.27
C HIS A 112 -10.37 2.34 7.29
N ASP A 113 -9.94 2.07 8.53
CA ASP A 113 -10.86 1.88 9.67
C ASP A 113 -11.41 3.22 10.17
N LYS A 114 -12.69 3.19 10.57
CA LYS A 114 -13.39 4.32 11.16
C LYS A 114 -14.32 3.84 12.26
N GLU A 115 -14.22 4.47 13.44
CA GLU A 115 -15.22 4.31 14.48
C GLU A 115 -16.52 5.03 14.10
N LYS A 116 -17.64 4.31 14.19
CA LYS A 116 -19.00 4.86 14.09
C LYS A 116 -19.76 4.51 15.37
N VAL A 117 -20.62 5.42 15.80
CA VAL A 117 -21.57 5.15 16.88
C VAL A 117 -22.89 4.74 16.25
N VAL A 118 -23.31 3.50 16.46
CA VAL A 118 -24.60 2.97 16.02
C VAL A 118 -25.32 2.46 17.25
N ASN A 119 -26.53 2.94 17.51
CA ASN A 119 -27.33 2.54 18.67
C ASN A 119 -26.59 2.69 20.02
N ASN A 120 -25.85 3.79 20.21
CA ASN A 120 -24.98 4.05 21.37
C ASN A 120 -23.79 3.08 21.54
N GLU A 121 -23.56 2.18 20.59
CA GLU A 121 -22.39 1.29 20.57
C GLU A 121 -21.36 1.79 19.57
N LYS A 122 -20.09 1.77 19.96
CA LYS A 122 -18.99 2.03 19.05
C LYS A 122 -18.69 0.78 18.23
N ILE A 123 -18.84 0.90 16.92
CA ILE A 123 -18.46 -0.13 15.95
C ILE A 123 -17.32 0.39 15.07
N VAL A 124 -16.41 -0.51 14.68
CA VAL A 124 -15.38 -0.21 13.69
C VAL A 124 -15.87 -0.71 12.35
N VAL A 125 -15.87 0.16 11.36
CA VAL A 125 -16.15 -0.19 9.96
C VAL A 125 -15.01 0.30 9.08
N LYS A 126 -14.80 -0.37 7.96
CA LYS A 126 -13.90 0.12 6.92
C LYS A 126 -14.68 0.87 5.84
N GLU A 127 -14.18 2.03 5.44
CA GLU A 127 -14.75 2.82 4.36
C GLU A 127 -13.67 3.54 3.56
N PHE A 128 -14.03 4.01 2.37
CA PHE A 128 -13.19 4.92 1.61
C PHE A 128 -13.24 6.34 2.18
N SER A 129 -12.09 6.99 2.18
CA SER A 129 -11.96 8.42 2.38
C SER A 129 -12.63 9.21 1.25
N LYS A 130 -12.71 10.54 1.42
CA LYS A 130 -12.85 11.43 0.27
C LYS A 130 -11.61 11.32 -0.62
N LYS A 131 -11.75 11.70 -1.90
CA LYS A 131 -10.60 11.76 -2.80
C LYS A 131 -9.64 12.84 -2.34
N TYR A 132 -8.36 12.50 -2.23
CA TYR A 132 -7.28 13.45 -1.99
C TYR A 132 -6.65 13.84 -3.33
N PRO A 133 -6.75 15.12 -3.75
CA PRO A 133 -6.09 15.58 -4.96
C PRO A 133 -4.58 15.77 -4.72
N TYR A 134 -3.79 15.71 -5.79
CA TYR A 134 -2.36 16.03 -5.74
C TYR A 134 -2.16 17.54 -5.82
N GLN A 135 -2.25 18.20 -4.66
CA GLN A 135 -2.27 19.64 -4.56
C GLN A 135 -0.91 20.21 -4.18
N TYR A 136 -0.43 21.19 -4.95
CA TYR A 136 0.78 21.95 -4.67
C TYR A 136 0.50 23.44 -4.75
N PHE A 137 0.95 24.19 -3.76
CA PHE A 137 0.78 25.64 -3.70
C PHE A 137 2.13 26.32 -3.90
N ASP A 138 2.22 27.18 -4.90
CA ASP A 138 3.40 28.00 -5.15
C ASP A 138 2.98 29.44 -5.45
N GLN A 139 3.45 30.35 -4.60
CA GLN A 139 3.13 31.78 -4.63
C GLN A 139 1.62 32.04 -4.61
N ASN A 140 1.02 32.37 -5.75
CA ASN A 140 -0.41 32.60 -5.91
C ASN A 140 -1.07 31.54 -6.78
N ILE A 141 -0.38 30.46 -7.17
CA ILE A 141 -0.92 29.41 -8.03
C ILE A 141 -1.09 28.13 -7.23
N THR A 142 -2.30 27.58 -7.30
CA THR A 142 -2.61 26.25 -6.79
C THR A 142 -2.60 25.27 -7.95
N TYR A 143 -1.66 24.34 -7.96
CA TYR A 143 -1.56 23.25 -8.93
C TYR A 143 -2.28 22.01 -8.41
N TYR A 144 -3.01 21.36 -9.30
CA TYR A 144 -3.60 20.03 -9.12
C TYR A 144 -2.99 19.13 -10.19
N PHE A 145 -1.95 18.41 -9.79
CA PHE A 145 -1.23 17.52 -10.69
C PHE A 145 -2.06 16.28 -11.04
N THR A 146 -1.76 15.70 -12.21
CA THR A 146 -2.08 14.30 -12.48
C THR A 146 -0.81 13.43 -12.47
N LEU A 147 -0.97 12.11 -12.60
CA LEU A 147 0.14 11.17 -12.74
C LEU A 147 0.89 11.35 -14.07
N MET A 148 0.28 12.07 -15.03
CA MET A 148 0.80 12.36 -16.36
C MET A 148 1.02 13.87 -16.56
N ASP A 149 1.09 14.31 -17.82
CA ASP A 149 1.45 15.68 -18.19
C ASP A 149 0.29 16.68 -18.09
N TYR A 150 -0.93 16.20 -17.81
CA TYR A 150 -2.09 17.06 -17.63
C TYR A 150 -2.02 17.73 -16.25
N VAL A 151 -2.33 19.02 -16.20
CA VAL A 151 -2.37 19.77 -14.95
C VAL A 151 -3.54 20.73 -14.96
N ARG A 152 -4.17 20.88 -13.80
CA ARG A 152 -5.14 21.94 -13.54
C ARG A 152 -4.53 22.93 -12.58
N LEU A 153 -4.72 24.22 -12.81
CA LEU A 153 -4.23 25.25 -11.91
C LEU A 153 -5.27 26.33 -11.67
N ILE A 154 -5.22 26.93 -10.49
CA ILE A 154 -6.01 28.10 -10.11
C ILE A 154 -5.01 29.22 -9.81
N ASP A 155 -5.11 30.33 -10.54
CA ASP A 155 -4.45 31.57 -10.13
C ASP A 155 -5.32 32.23 -9.06
N ASN A 156 -4.86 32.18 -7.82
CA ASN A 156 -5.58 32.73 -6.67
C ASN A 156 -5.60 34.27 -6.67
N THR A 157 -4.88 34.93 -7.57
CA THR A 157 -4.93 36.39 -7.76
C THR A 157 -6.15 36.80 -8.59
N SER A 158 -6.38 36.09 -9.69
CA SER A 158 -7.46 36.36 -10.65
C SER A 158 -8.70 35.49 -10.41
N GLU A 159 -8.58 34.45 -9.58
CA GLU A 159 -9.55 33.36 -9.39
C GLU A 159 -9.87 32.60 -10.69
N GLU A 160 -8.98 32.68 -11.69
CA GLU A 160 -9.14 31.99 -12.97
C GLU A 160 -8.62 30.55 -12.92
N PHE A 161 -9.33 29.67 -13.62
CA PHE A 161 -9.02 28.26 -13.74
C PHE A 161 -8.44 27.95 -15.10
N TYR A 162 -7.35 27.19 -15.12
CA TYR A 162 -6.66 26.75 -16.32
C TYR A 162 -6.42 25.25 -16.26
N GLU A 163 -6.54 24.57 -17.40
CA GLU A 163 -6.26 23.15 -17.51
C GLU A 163 -5.70 22.80 -18.89
N GLY A 164 -4.87 21.76 -18.94
CA GLY A 164 -4.25 21.31 -20.17
C GLY A 164 -2.93 20.59 -19.95
N ASP A 165 -2.24 20.35 -21.06
CA ASP A 165 -0.86 19.89 -21.04
C ASP A 165 0.06 20.96 -20.41
N TYR A 166 0.93 20.56 -19.50
CA TYR A 166 1.79 21.50 -18.78
C TYR A 166 2.74 22.29 -19.71
N HIS A 167 3.13 21.72 -20.86
CA HIS A 167 3.99 22.42 -21.83
C HIS A 167 3.28 23.61 -22.47
N ASP A 168 1.97 23.51 -22.66
CA ASP A 168 1.16 24.61 -23.21
C ASP A 168 0.87 25.66 -22.15
N LEU A 169 0.57 25.23 -20.91
CA LEU A 169 0.37 26.14 -19.79
C LEU A 169 1.67 26.87 -19.37
N ALA A 170 2.84 26.24 -19.52
CA ALA A 170 4.13 26.89 -19.28
C ALA A 170 4.31 28.19 -20.09
N LYS A 171 3.77 28.24 -21.33
CA LYS A 171 3.81 29.42 -22.20
C LYS A 171 2.99 30.59 -21.65
N LEU A 172 1.91 30.29 -20.93
CA LEU A 172 1.05 31.28 -20.28
C LEU A 172 1.63 31.74 -18.94
N PHE A 173 2.39 30.87 -18.27
CA PHE A 173 3.00 31.13 -16.96
C PHE A 173 4.54 31.03 -17.02
N PRO A 174 5.23 31.96 -17.71
CA PRO A 174 6.68 31.89 -17.95
C PRO A 174 7.56 32.05 -16.70
N GLN A 175 6.97 32.39 -15.56
CA GLN A 175 7.65 32.45 -14.25
C GLN A 175 7.25 31.29 -13.32
N GLY A 176 6.37 30.39 -13.76
CA GLY A 176 5.91 29.25 -12.98
C GLY A 176 6.88 28.06 -13.02
N ILE A 177 6.60 27.08 -12.17
CA ILE A 177 7.39 25.84 -12.03
C ILE A 177 7.41 24.97 -13.29
N MET A 178 6.50 25.20 -14.25
CA MET A 178 6.31 24.39 -15.47
C MET A 178 7.37 24.65 -16.55
N ASN A 179 8.21 25.69 -16.42
CA ASN A 179 9.17 26.09 -17.46
C ASN A 179 10.42 25.20 -17.55
N ASP A 180 10.78 24.53 -16.44
CA ASP A 180 11.85 23.53 -16.42
C ASP A 180 11.20 22.17 -16.24
N GLU A 181 11.17 21.37 -17.31
CA GLU A 181 10.59 20.02 -17.33
C GLU A 181 11.12 19.12 -16.20
N ARG A 182 12.43 19.18 -15.92
CA ARG A 182 13.02 18.31 -14.89
C ARG A 182 12.60 18.74 -13.50
N GLU A 183 12.57 20.05 -13.27
CA GLU A 183 12.15 20.60 -11.98
C GLU A 183 10.64 20.41 -11.76
N TYR A 184 9.84 20.60 -12.80
CA TYR A 184 8.41 20.32 -12.80
C TYR A 184 8.12 18.87 -12.44
N ASP A 185 8.73 17.90 -13.13
CA ASP A 185 8.54 16.48 -12.84
C ASP A 185 8.99 16.13 -11.41
N ARG A 186 10.11 16.70 -10.96
CA ARG A 186 10.60 16.52 -9.59
C ARG A 186 9.59 17.04 -8.57
N ILE A 187 9.07 18.26 -8.75
CA ILE A 187 8.07 18.87 -7.85
C ILE A 187 6.79 18.05 -7.86
N ARG A 188 6.29 17.69 -9.04
CA ARG A 188 5.09 16.87 -9.24
C ARG A 188 5.19 15.54 -8.51
N ARG A 189 6.25 14.74 -8.79
CA ARG A 189 6.47 13.44 -8.12
C ARG A 189 6.62 13.59 -6.62
N THR A 190 7.36 14.61 -6.17
CA THR A 190 7.54 14.87 -4.73
C THR A 190 6.21 15.22 -4.05
N CYS A 191 5.40 16.07 -4.67
CA CYS A 191 4.08 16.44 -4.18
C CYS A 191 3.17 15.22 -4.07
N ILE A 192 3.08 14.41 -5.13
CA ILE A 192 2.25 13.19 -5.15
C ILE A 192 2.68 12.24 -4.03
N ILE A 193 3.99 11.94 -3.92
CA ILE A 193 4.52 11.03 -2.91
C ILE A 193 4.27 11.56 -1.50
N ASN A 194 4.56 12.83 -1.23
CA ASN A 194 4.35 13.41 0.10
C ASN A 194 2.86 13.39 0.48
N THR A 195 1.98 13.72 -0.46
CA THR A 195 0.53 13.69 -0.21
C THR A 195 0.07 12.27 0.14
N LEU A 196 0.58 11.25 -0.58
CA LEU A 196 0.31 9.84 -0.27
C LEU A 196 0.86 9.44 1.09
N THR A 197 2.13 9.71 1.36
CA THR A 197 2.80 9.30 2.61
C THR A 197 2.12 9.92 3.82
N ASP A 198 1.88 11.24 3.79
CA ASP A 198 1.29 11.98 4.91
C ASP A 198 -0.13 11.48 5.20
N THR A 199 -0.91 11.22 4.14
CA THR A 199 -2.29 10.74 4.27
C THR A 199 -2.33 9.29 4.75
N ILE A 200 -1.49 8.41 4.21
CA ILE A 200 -1.42 7.00 4.65
C ILE A 200 -0.95 6.93 6.10
N GLU A 201 0.06 7.70 6.48
CA GLU A 201 0.58 7.74 7.85
C GLU A 201 -0.48 8.27 8.83
N MET A 202 -1.25 9.30 8.45
CA MET A 202 -2.40 9.76 9.21
C MET A 202 -3.41 8.62 9.46
N TYR A 203 -3.78 7.85 8.44
CA TYR A 203 -4.74 6.75 8.58
C TYR A 203 -4.19 5.53 9.32
N ILE A 204 -2.90 5.23 9.20
CA ILE A 204 -2.22 4.22 10.04
C ILE A 204 -2.24 4.65 11.52
N ASN A 205 -2.04 5.94 11.80
CA ASN A 205 -2.14 6.47 13.15
C ASN A 205 -3.57 6.40 13.71
N GLU A 206 -4.59 6.63 12.89
CA GLU A 206 -5.99 6.38 13.28
C GLU A 206 -6.23 4.89 13.57
N HIS A 207 -5.72 3.99 12.73
CA HIS A 207 -5.81 2.55 12.97
C HIS A 207 -5.14 2.15 14.30
N ASN A 208 -3.97 2.70 14.64
CA ASN A 208 -3.31 2.49 15.93
C ASN A 208 -4.18 2.92 17.11
N LYS A 209 -4.86 4.07 17.01
CA LYS A 209 -5.79 4.52 18.06
C LYS A 209 -6.89 3.49 18.26
N ILE A 210 -7.52 3.03 17.18
CA ILE A 210 -8.57 2.01 17.25
C ILE A 210 -8.02 0.71 17.84
N ALA A 211 -6.91 0.21 17.30
CA ALA A 211 -6.26 -1.02 17.76
C ALA A 211 -5.98 -1.00 19.27
N TYR A 212 -5.48 0.12 19.79
CA TYR A 212 -5.25 0.31 21.22
C TYR A 212 -6.53 0.20 22.06
N HIS A 213 -7.64 0.80 21.62
CA HIS A 213 -8.94 0.69 22.30
C HIS A 213 -9.45 -0.76 22.37
N TYR A 214 -9.08 -1.61 21.41
CA TYR A 214 -9.42 -3.03 21.38
C TYR A 214 -8.34 -3.94 21.97
N GLY A 215 -7.34 -3.38 22.68
CA GLY A 215 -6.30 -4.15 23.39
C GLY A 215 -5.21 -4.74 22.50
N ILE A 216 -5.09 -4.29 21.25
CA ILE A 216 -4.02 -4.69 20.34
C ILE A 216 -2.78 -3.84 20.68
N GLN A 217 -1.68 -4.52 21.04
CA GLN A 217 -0.41 -3.88 21.44
C GLN A 217 0.57 -3.69 20.27
N TYR A 218 0.27 -4.24 19.10
CA TYR A 218 1.11 -4.07 17.91
C TYR A 218 1.02 -2.62 17.41
N HIS A 219 2.18 -2.02 17.09
CA HIS A 219 2.24 -0.67 16.54
C HIS A 219 2.42 -0.73 15.03
N PHE A 220 1.42 -0.24 14.31
CA PHE A 220 1.42 -0.14 12.86
C PHE A 220 2.16 1.13 12.44
N ALA A 221 2.99 1.06 11.40
CA ALA A 221 3.73 2.22 10.90
C ALA A 221 3.88 2.14 9.38
N LEU A 222 4.00 3.29 8.71
CA LEU A 222 4.38 3.31 7.31
C LEU A 222 5.84 2.81 7.20
N PRO A 223 6.11 1.68 6.52
CA PRO A 223 7.48 1.23 6.33
C PRO A 223 8.24 2.20 5.42
N TYR A 224 9.57 2.18 5.50
CA TYR A 224 10.39 2.82 4.49
C TYR A 224 10.14 2.15 3.13
N ILE A 225 9.77 2.95 2.14
CA ILE A 225 9.58 2.53 0.75
C ILE A 225 10.61 3.29 -0.08
N GLU A 226 11.36 2.55 -0.90
CA GLU A 226 12.37 3.12 -1.79
C GLU A 226 11.73 4.06 -2.81
N ARG A 227 12.49 5.05 -3.28
CA ARG A 227 11.98 6.07 -4.20
C ARG A 227 11.53 5.44 -5.52
N GLU A 228 12.25 4.44 -5.98
CA GLU A 228 11.98 3.68 -7.19
C GLU A 228 10.63 2.96 -7.12
N ASP A 229 10.29 2.38 -5.95
CA ASP A 229 8.99 1.76 -5.74
C ASP A 229 7.86 2.77 -5.67
N TRP A 230 8.10 3.95 -5.07
CA TRP A 230 7.15 5.06 -5.15
C TRP A 230 6.93 5.52 -6.59
N TYR A 231 8.00 5.67 -7.38
CA TYR A 231 7.90 6.06 -8.79
C TYR A 231 7.06 5.06 -9.58
N ARG A 232 7.32 3.76 -9.42
CA ARG A 232 6.49 2.71 -10.02
C ARG A 232 5.02 2.78 -9.60
N THR A 233 4.74 3.26 -8.40
CA THR A 233 3.38 3.42 -7.87
C THR A 233 2.66 4.60 -8.51
N ILE A 234 3.37 5.67 -8.84
CA ILE A 234 2.78 6.92 -9.34
C ILE A 234 2.95 7.10 -10.86
N ASP A 235 3.54 6.13 -11.56
CA ASP A 235 3.68 6.16 -13.02
C ASP A 235 2.38 5.75 -13.75
N ASP A 236 1.44 5.08 -13.07
CA ASP A 236 0.11 4.74 -13.60
C ASP A 236 -0.87 4.53 -12.43
N ILE A 237 -2.16 4.31 -12.75
CA ILE A 237 -3.19 3.90 -11.81
C ILE A 237 -2.70 2.65 -11.06
N SER A 238 -2.71 2.71 -9.73
CA SER A 238 -2.17 1.66 -8.90
C SER A 238 -2.96 1.47 -7.60
N MET A 239 -2.66 0.38 -6.91
CA MET A 239 -3.13 0.12 -5.56
C MET A 239 -1.95 -0.31 -4.71
N ILE A 240 -1.91 0.19 -3.48
CA ILE A 240 -0.94 -0.20 -2.45
C ILE A 240 -1.67 -0.60 -1.18
N ALA A 241 -1.30 -1.74 -0.60
CA ALA A 241 -1.90 -2.28 0.62
C ALA A 241 -0.82 -2.57 1.66
N PHE A 242 -1.09 -2.23 2.91
CA PHE A 242 -0.20 -2.50 4.04
C PHE A 242 -0.77 -3.64 4.87
N PHE A 243 -0.01 -4.71 5.05
CA PHE A 243 -0.37 -5.88 5.86
C PHE A 243 0.67 -6.04 6.98
N GLN A 244 0.27 -5.84 8.24
CA GLN A 244 1.22 -5.73 9.35
C GLN A 244 0.70 -6.41 10.62
N GLY A 245 1.64 -6.90 11.44
CA GLY A 245 1.35 -7.47 12.76
C GLY A 245 0.85 -8.92 12.74
N TYR A 246 0.87 -9.59 11.59
CA TYR A 246 0.35 -10.96 11.46
C TYR A 246 1.34 -11.98 12.03
N PRO A 247 0.92 -12.95 12.87
CA PRO A 247 1.86 -13.87 13.51
C PRO A 247 2.43 -14.92 12.55
N TYR A 248 3.71 -15.27 12.72
CA TYR A 248 4.29 -16.47 12.09
C TYR A 248 3.83 -17.73 12.83
N GLY A 249 2.59 -18.17 12.60
CA GLY A 249 1.98 -19.30 13.29
C GLY A 249 1.62 -18.96 14.74
N ASN A 250 2.61 -18.76 15.62
CA ASN A 250 2.42 -18.27 16.98
C ASN A 250 3.15 -16.94 17.22
N LYS A 251 2.76 -16.20 18.25
CA LYS A 251 3.33 -14.87 18.57
C LYS A 251 4.81 -14.91 18.98
N ILE A 252 5.34 -16.07 19.38
CA ILE A 252 6.73 -16.22 19.84
C ILE A 252 7.70 -16.14 18.65
N LEU A 253 7.25 -16.57 17.47
CA LEU A 253 8.03 -16.53 16.23
C LEU A 253 8.10 -15.13 15.59
N GLY A 254 7.45 -14.13 16.21
CA GLY A 254 7.41 -12.76 15.75
C GLY A 254 6.19 -12.46 14.87
N THR A 255 6.28 -11.35 14.15
CA THR A 255 5.21 -10.84 13.29
C THR A 255 5.72 -10.60 11.88
N TYR A 256 4.81 -10.74 10.93
CA TYR A 256 4.98 -10.56 9.51
C TYR A 256 4.39 -9.21 9.11
N ASN A 257 5.19 -8.46 8.36
CA ASN A 257 4.86 -7.14 7.83
C ASN A 257 5.25 -7.10 6.36
N ARG A 258 4.35 -6.59 5.52
CA ARG A 258 4.57 -6.37 4.10
C ARG A 258 3.70 -5.23 3.61
N PHE A 259 4.21 -4.44 2.69
CA PHE A 259 3.35 -3.70 1.77
C PHE A 259 3.39 -4.40 0.41
N ALA A 260 2.26 -4.40 -0.29
CA ALA A 260 2.18 -4.88 -1.66
C ALA A 260 1.70 -3.76 -2.55
N LEU A 261 2.17 -3.77 -3.80
CA LEU A 261 1.92 -2.75 -4.83
C LEU A 261 1.54 -3.49 -6.10
N ALA A 262 0.46 -3.07 -6.74
CA ALA A 262 0.15 -3.46 -8.12
C ALA A 262 -0.30 -2.24 -8.93
N GLY A 263 0.19 -2.14 -10.17
CA GLY A 263 -0.15 -1.08 -11.12
C GLY A 263 -0.95 -1.65 -12.29
N ALA A 264 -1.89 -0.88 -12.82
CA ALA A 264 -2.70 -1.24 -13.97
C ALA A 264 -1.84 -1.12 -15.23
N ARG A 265 -1.04 -2.14 -15.55
CA ARG A 265 -0.41 -2.17 -16.88
C ARG A 265 -1.53 -2.33 -17.90
N ILE A 266 -1.85 -1.27 -18.63
CA ILE A 266 -2.74 -1.35 -19.79
C ILE A 266 -2.09 -2.33 -20.77
N ARG A 267 -2.60 -3.57 -20.80
CA ARG A 267 -2.39 -4.47 -21.92
C ARG A 267 -3.13 -3.84 -23.10
N LYS A 268 -2.42 -3.01 -23.87
CA LYS A 268 -2.87 -2.65 -25.21
C LYS A 268 -3.10 -3.97 -25.92
N GLY A 269 -4.35 -4.30 -26.21
CA GLY A 269 -4.68 -5.50 -26.96
C GLY A 269 -3.84 -5.48 -28.23
N GLU A 270 -3.00 -6.50 -28.43
CA GLU A 270 -2.42 -6.75 -29.73
C GLU A 270 -3.61 -6.96 -30.67
N ASN A 271 -3.92 -5.93 -31.48
CA ASN A 271 -4.75 -6.11 -32.65
C ASN A 271 -4.03 -7.15 -33.50
N LEU A 272 -4.51 -8.38 -33.44
CA LEU A 272 -4.28 -9.40 -34.44
C LEU A 272 -4.88 -8.85 -35.74
N GLU A 273 -4.08 -8.07 -36.48
CA GLU A 273 -4.31 -7.79 -37.88
C GLU A 273 -4.28 -9.14 -38.61
N GLN A 274 -5.48 -9.68 -38.88
CA GLN A 274 -5.66 -10.74 -39.86
C GLN A 274 -5.29 -10.17 -41.23
N LYS A 275 -4.16 -10.62 -41.78
CA LYS A 275 -3.88 -10.64 -43.21
C LYS A 275 -4.28 -11.99 -43.78
#